data_AF-A0A7S1GND5-F1
#
_entry.id   AF-A0A7S1GND5-F1
#
_cell.length_a   1.000
_cell.length_b   1.000
_cell.length_c   1.000
_cell.angle_alpha   90.00
_cell.angle_beta   90.00
_cell.angle_gamma   90.00
#
_symmetry.space_group_name_H-M   'P 1'
#
loop_
_entity.id
_entity.type
_entity.pdbx_description
1 polymer ?
#
loop_
_entity_poly.entity_id
_entity_poly.type
_entity_poly.pdbx_seq_one_letter_code
_entity_poly.pdbx_strand_id
1 'polypeptide(L)'
;EIIISPQFYLVSSSIFDLTYRGRFFALFRHPVDRAISMYHYLATASWDPMYNPSLKGMSLEYYAKSGSVEHNWMTRFLVNKHGGKLEKEDMLVAKEILRTKCLVGLYEKLEHSMTRFHIYFGWSQKQPAEQTSACRSAVIQAGDPRLNNQEVSPGSTAWAALAAVNQFDLELYEYAKVIYKLQGEQIFGLGGAQSN
;
A
#
# COMPACT_ATOMS: atom_id res chain seq x y z
N GLU A 1 -11.88 11.11 -13.32
CA GLU A 1 -11.74 11.71 -11.99
C GLU A 1 -11.06 10.71 -11.06
N ILE A 2 -10.24 11.16 -10.11
CA ILE A 2 -9.56 10.29 -9.14
C ILE A 2 -10.07 10.68 -7.75
N ILE A 3 -10.58 9.69 -7.00
CA ILE A 3 -11.03 9.86 -5.62
C ILE A 3 -10.01 9.16 -4.72
N ILE A 4 -9.46 9.88 -3.74
CA ILE A 4 -8.55 9.34 -2.73
C ILE A 4 -9.28 9.41 -1.39
N SER A 5 -9.43 8.29 -0.70
CA SER A 5 -10.13 8.25 0.58
C SER A 5 -9.56 7.17 1.51
N PRO A 6 -9.38 7.49 2.81
CA PRO A 6 -9.06 6.51 3.84
C PRO A 6 -10.32 5.77 4.34
N GLN A 7 -11.43 5.81 3.60
CA GLN A 7 -12.70 5.14 3.94
C GLN A 7 -13.22 4.34 2.73
N PHE A 8 -12.46 3.33 2.30
CA PHE A 8 -12.77 2.52 1.11
C PHE A 8 -14.19 1.97 1.16
N TYR A 9 -14.63 1.39 2.28
CA TYR A 9 -15.96 0.82 2.39
C TYR A 9 -17.07 1.85 2.10
N LEU A 10 -16.99 3.05 2.70
CA LEU A 10 -17.99 4.09 2.46
C LEU A 10 -17.99 4.55 1.01
N VAL A 11 -16.82 4.81 0.43
CA VAL A 11 -16.72 5.23 -0.97
C VAL A 11 -17.19 4.11 -1.90
N SER A 12 -16.85 2.86 -1.61
CA SER A 12 -17.21 1.70 -2.42
C SER A 12 -18.73 1.57 -2.59
N SER A 13 -19.51 1.96 -1.58
CA SER A 13 -20.97 1.90 -1.63
C SER A 13 -21.61 2.89 -2.61
N SER A 14 -20.91 3.99 -2.92
CA SER A 14 -21.40 5.03 -3.84
C SER A 14 -20.74 5.00 -5.21
N ILE A 15 -19.57 4.35 -5.35
CA ILE A 15 -18.84 4.30 -6.63
C ILE A 15 -18.86 2.93 -7.31
N PHE A 16 -19.47 1.91 -6.71
CA PHE A 16 -19.65 0.59 -7.33
C PHE A 16 -21.12 0.22 -7.42
N ASP A 17 -21.90 1.04 -8.11
CA ASP A 17 -23.30 0.75 -8.42
C ASP A 17 -23.53 0.67 -9.94
N LEU A 18 -24.79 0.49 -10.36
CA LEU A 18 -25.14 0.36 -11.78
C LEU A 18 -24.89 1.65 -12.58
N THR A 19 -24.91 2.79 -11.89
CA THR A 19 -24.73 4.15 -12.41
C THR A 19 -23.26 4.54 -12.42
N TYR A 20 -22.55 4.27 -11.32
CA TYR A 20 -21.15 4.60 -11.11
C TYR A 20 -20.32 3.33 -11.09
N ARG A 21 -19.52 3.13 -12.14
CA ARG A 21 -18.63 1.98 -12.33
C ARG A 21 -17.18 2.35 -12.02
N GLY A 22 -16.98 2.81 -10.79
CA GLY A 22 -15.67 3.11 -10.24
C GLY A 22 -14.72 1.93 -10.43
N ARG A 23 -13.42 2.23 -10.46
CA ARG A 23 -12.36 1.24 -10.59
C ARG A 23 -11.35 1.50 -9.48
N PHE A 24 -11.13 0.52 -8.63
CA PHE A 24 -10.19 0.64 -7.52
C PHE A 24 -8.79 0.21 -7.95
N PHE A 25 -7.80 0.99 -7.53
CA PHE A 25 -6.38 0.66 -7.65
C PHE A 25 -5.65 1.12 -6.39
N ALA A 26 -4.57 0.45 -6.03
CA ALA A 26 -3.79 0.77 -4.83
C ALA A 26 -2.32 0.40 -4.98
N LEU A 27 -1.45 1.13 -4.27
CA LEU A 27 -0.04 0.79 -4.11
C LEU A 27 0.16 0.10 -2.75
N PHE A 28 0.67 -1.13 -2.78
CA PHE A 28 0.99 -1.90 -1.59
C PHE A 28 2.47 -1.77 -1.28
N ARG A 29 2.78 -1.52 -0.01
CA ARG A 29 4.14 -1.51 0.53
C ARG A 29 4.26 -2.62 1.56
N HIS A 30 5.46 -3.17 1.71
CA HIS A 30 5.74 -4.16 2.74
C HIS A 30 5.27 -3.63 4.13
N PRO A 31 4.45 -4.39 4.87
CA PRO A 31 3.79 -3.90 6.09
C PRO A 31 4.73 -3.42 7.20
N VAL A 32 5.90 -4.04 7.34
CA VAL A 32 6.90 -3.63 8.34
C VAL A 32 7.50 -2.27 7.95
N ASP A 33 7.86 -2.09 6.69
CA ASP A 33 8.42 -0.83 6.18
C ASP A 33 7.39 0.30 6.26
N ARG A 34 6.11 -0.03 6.02
CA ARG A 34 4.98 0.88 6.23
C ARG A 34 4.87 1.29 7.70
N ALA A 35 4.99 0.36 8.64
CA ALA A 35 4.93 0.66 10.08
C ALA A 35 6.12 1.52 10.54
N ILE A 36 7.33 1.26 10.04
CA ILE A 36 8.52 2.09 10.30
C ILE A 36 8.34 3.50 9.73
N SER A 37 7.80 3.59 8.51
CA SER A 37 7.43 4.87 7.89
C SER A 37 6.46 5.65 8.76
N MET A 38 5.43 4.98 9.29
CA MET A 38 4.42 5.59 10.15
C MET A 38 5.04 6.07 11.46
N TYR A 39 5.91 5.28 12.08
CA TYR A 39 6.65 5.67 13.28
C TYR A 39 7.38 7.01 13.10
N HIS A 40 8.17 7.15 12.03
CA HIS A 40 8.89 8.40 11.76
C HIS A 40 7.98 9.56 11.38
N TYR A 41 6.92 9.27 10.63
CA TYR A 41 5.92 10.25 10.26
C TYR A 41 5.27 10.86 11.51
N LEU A 42 4.71 10.02 12.38
CA LEU A 42 4.05 10.46 13.62
C LEU A 42 5.03 11.14 14.59
N ALA A 43 6.32 10.77 14.56
CA ALA A 43 7.34 11.41 15.37
C ALA A 43 7.73 12.82 14.87
N THR A 44 7.43 13.20 13.62
CA THR A 44 7.97 14.43 13.01
C THR A 44 6.92 15.37 12.43
N ALA A 45 5.75 14.86 12.04
CA ALA A 45 4.72 15.62 11.34
C ALA A 45 3.88 16.48 12.29
N SER A 46 4.44 17.57 12.83
CA SER A 46 3.79 18.44 13.83
C SER A 46 2.47 19.09 13.41
N TRP A 47 2.12 19.01 12.13
CA TRP A 47 0.89 19.50 11.54
C TRP A 47 -0.24 18.45 11.52
N ASP A 48 0.08 17.17 11.71
CA ASP A 48 -0.91 16.10 11.73
C ASP A 48 -1.53 15.95 13.13
N PRO A 49 -2.86 15.80 13.28
CA PRO A 49 -3.50 15.59 14.59
C PRO A 49 -3.00 14.35 15.35
N MET A 50 -2.49 13.34 14.63
CA MET A 50 -1.91 12.12 15.19
C MET A 50 -0.42 12.29 15.54
N TYR A 51 0.16 13.47 15.32
CA TYR A 51 1.54 13.79 15.73
C TYR A 51 1.77 13.42 17.18
N ASN A 52 2.82 12.65 17.42
CA ASN A 52 3.18 12.21 18.75
C ASN A 52 4.69 12.45 18.99
N PRO A 53 5.08 13.56 19.65
CA PRO A 53 6.48 13.87 19.92
C PRO A 53 7.16 12.83 20.84
N SER A 54 6.39 12.08 21.64
CA SER A 54 6.95 11.03 22.50
C SER A 54 7.60 9.89 21.73
N LEU A 55 7.24 9.73 20.43
CA LEU A 55 7.85 8.74 19.57
C LEU A 55 9.31 9.06 19.26
N LYS A 56 9.76 10.32 19.27
CA LYS A 56 11.16 10.68 18.90
C LYS A 56 12.23 10.00 19.77
N GLY A 57 11.91 9.72 21.03
CA GLY A 57 12.83 9.06 21.98
C GLY A 57 12.51 7.59 22.22
N MET A 58 11.49 7.05 21.54
CA MET A 58 11.04 5.68 21.71
C MET A 58 11.87 4.72 20.85
N SER A 59 12.12 3.49 21.29
CA SER A 59 12.69 2.49 20.37
C SER A 59 11.60 1.91 19.46
N LEU A 60 11.95 1.48 18.25
CA LEU A 60 11.01 0.79 17.36
C LEU A 60 10.40 -0.47 18.00
N GLU A 61 11.17 -1.15 18.85
CA GLU A 61 10.69 -2.31 19.61
C GLU A 61 9.57 -1.94 20.60
N TYR A 62 9.73 -0.81 21.29
CA TYR A 62 8.71 -0.33 22.21
C TYR A 62 7.51 0.22 21.45
N TYR A 63 7.73 0.92 20.33
CA TYR A 63 6.67 1.35 19.43
C TYR A 63 5.81 0.17 18.96
N ALA A 64 6.43 -0.92 18.52
CA ALA A 64 5.74 -2.14 18.07
C ALA A 64 4.87 -2.80 19.16
N LYS A 65 5.15 -2.53 20.43
CA LYS A 65 4.37 -3.04 21.58
C LYS A 65 3.41 -1.99 22.15
N SER A 66 3.50 -0.75 21.69
CA SER A 66 2.67 0.36 22.15
C SER A 66 1.30 0.36 21.47
N GLY A 67 0.33 1.07 22.04
CA GLY A 67 -0.95 1.32 21.37
C GLY A 67 -0.88 2.29 20.18
N SER A 68 0.31 2.82 19.86
CA SER A 68 0.52 3.74 18.74
C SER A 68 0.88 3.04 17.42
N VAL A 69 1.19 1.74 17.45
CA VAL A 69 1.46 0.97 16.23
C VAL A 69 0.15 0.63 15.53
N GLU A 70 0.18 0.68 14.20
CA GLU A 70 -0.93 0.20 13.40
C GLU A 70 -0.96 -1.33 13.36
N HIS A 71 -2.13 -1.91 13.61
CA HIS A 71 -2.34 -3.35 13.70
C HIS A 71 -3.13 -3.89 12.51
N ASN A 72 -2.45 -4.52 11.54
CA ASN A 72 -3.07 -5.08 10.33
C ASN A 72 -3.98 -4.07 9.62
N TRP A 73 -3.52 -2.83 9.54
CA TRP A 73 -4.32 -1.69 9.12
C TRP A 73 -4.91 -1.90 7.72
N MET A 74 -4.13 -2.44 6.77
CA MET A 74 -4.61 -2.63 5.41
C MET A 74 -5.73 -3.68 5.34
N THR A 75 -5.55 -4.81 6.02
CA THR A 75 -6.56 -5.87 6.08
C THR A 75 -7.85 -5.33 6.69
N ARG A 76 -7.74 -4.68 7.86
CA ARG A 76 -8.89 -4.07 8.55
C ARG A 76 -9.60 -3.03 7.70
N PHE A 77 -8.83 -2.22 6.99
CA PHE A 77 -9.32 -1.20 6.09
C PHE A 77 -10.16 -1.79 4.96
N LEU A 78 -9.67 -2.86 4.31
CA LEU A 78 -10.39 -3.52 3.22
C LEU A 78 -11.69 -4.19 3.69
N VAL A 79 -11.68 -4.83 4.86
CA VAL A 79 -12.86 -5.55 5.38
C VAL A 79 -13.77 -4.69 6.26
N ASN A 80 -13.47 -3.39 6.40
CA ASN A 80 -14.21 -2.46 7.25
C ASN A 80 -14.32 -2.90 8.73
N LYS A 81 -13.22 -3.45 9.28
CA LYS A 81 -13.16 -4.01 10.65
C LYS A 81 -12.12 -3.29 11.51
N HIS A 82 -12.48 -2.11 11.98
CA HIS A 82 -11.58 -1.21 12.72
C HIS A 82 -11.18 -1.72 14.11
N GLY A 83 -11.96 -2.62 14.72
CA GLY A 83 -11.70 -3.17 16.06
C GLY A 83 -11.88 -4.69 16.13
N GLY A 84 -11.61 -5.27 17.30
CA GLY A 84 -11.77 -6.69 17.55
C GLY A 84 -10.73 -7.58 16.85
N LYS A 85 -10.87 -8.89 17.04
CA LYS A 85 -9.96 -9.91 16.50
C LYS A 85 -10.23 -10.11 15.00
N LEU A 86 -9.17 -10.12 14.19
CA LEU A 86 -9.23 -10.57 12.80
C LEU A 86 -9.20 -12.09 12.74
N GLU A 87 -10.05 -12.66 11.89
CA GLU A 87 -10.22 -14.10 11.69
C GLU A 87 -9.83 -14.50 10.26
N LYS A 88 -9.85 -15.80 9.98
CA LYS A 88 -9.45 -16.32 8.66
C LYS A 88 -10.43 -15.87 7.57
N GLU A 89 -11.69 -15.73 7.93
CA GLU A 89 -12.79 -15.28 7.08
C GLU A 89 -12.57 -13.84 6.62
N ASP A 90 -12.08 -12.96 7.52
CA ASP A 90 -11.70 -11.59 7.16
C ASP A 90 -10.59 -11.60 6.09
N MET A 91 -9.60 -12.48 6.23
CA MET A 91 -8.54 -12.62 5.23
C MET A 91 -9.04 -13.11 3.87
N LEU A 92 -10.00 -14.03 3.84
CA LEU A 92 -10.59 -14.49 2.59
C LEU A 92 -11.30 -13.33 1.88
N VAL A 93 -12.04 -12.50 2.62
CA VAL A 93 -12.69 -11.31 2.08
C VAL A 93 -11.67 -10.29 1.56
N ALA A 94 -10.63 -9.98 2.33
CA ALA A 94 -9.59 -9.04 1.91
C ALA A 94 -8.90 -9.49 0.61
N LYS A 95 -8.55 -10.78 0.52
CA LYS A 95 -7.96 -11.37 -0.69
C LYS A 95 -8.92 -11.30 -1.88
N GLU A 96 -10.20 -11.59 -1.67
CA GLU A 96 -11.21 -11.53 -2.75
C GLU A 96 -11.40 -10.11 -3.28
N ILE A 97 -11.36 -9.09 -2.40
CA ILE A 97 -11.38 -7.68 -2.81
C ILE A 97 -10.18 -7.36 -3.70
N LEU A 98 -8.97 -7.78 -3.32
CA LEU A 98 -7.77 -7.55 -4.14
C LEU A 98 -7.87 -8.26 -5.49
N ARG A 99 -8.31 -9.52 -5.49
CA ARG A 99 -8.41 -10.35 -6.68
C ARG A 99 -9.40 -9.82 -7.71
N THR A 100 -10.53 -9.28 -7.25
CA THR A 100 -11.67 -8.96 -8.13
C THR A 100 -11.93 -7.47 -8.35
N LYS A 101 -11.49 -6.61 -7.43
CA LYS A 101 -11.84 -5.17 -7.47
C LYS A 101 -10.64 -4.25 -7.58
N CYS A 102 -9.44 -4.69 -7.25
CA CYS A 102 -8.25 -3.84 -7.17
C CYS A 102 -7.29 -4.07 -8.34
N LEU A 103 -6.93 -3.02 -9.07
CA LEU A 103 -5.70 -3.00 -9.85
C LEU A 103 -4.52 -2.77 -8.90
N VAL A 104 -3.72 -3.80 -8.70
CA VAL A 104 -2.65 -3.83 -7.71
C VAL A 104 -1.38 -3.19 -8.28
N GLY A 105 -0.78 -2.30 -7.51
CA GLY A 105 0.58 -1.82 -7.68
C GLY A 105 1.44 -2.14 -6.46
N LEU A 106 2.76 -2.21 -6.64
CA LEU A 106 3.73 -2.43 -5.58
C LEU A 106 4.64 -1.21 -5.43
N TYR A 107 4.83 -0.75 -4.20
CA TYR A 107 5.69 0.38 -3.89
C TYR A 107 7.16 0.10 -4.24
N GLU A 108 7.64 -1.13 -4.00
CA GLU A 108 8.99 -1.56 -4.43
C GLU A 108 9.17 -1.56 -5.96
N LYS A 109 8.06 -1.51 -6.72
CA LYS A 109 8.03 -1.40 -8.20
C LYS A 109 7.25 -0.16 -8.62
N LEU A 110 7.47 0.97 -7.93
CA LEU A 110 6.63 2.16 -8.08
C LEU A 110 6.51 2.64 -9.53
N GLU A 111 7.63 2.78 -10.25
CA GLU A 111 7.63 3.19 -11.67
C GLU A 111 6.79 2.27 -12.57
N HIS A 112 7.00 0.96 -12.44
CA HIS A 112 6.25 -0.04 -13.22
C HIS A 112 4.77 -0.06 -12.84
N SER A 113 4.45 0.13 -11.56
CA SER A 113 3.07 0.20 -11.06
C SER A 113 2.36 1.44 -11.60
N MET A 114 3.01 2.60 -11.57
CA MET A 114 2.47 3.84 -12.14
C MET A 114 2.28 3.73 -13.65
N THR A 115 3.20 3.06 -14.35
CA THR A 115 3.07 2.79 -15.79
C THR A 115 1.84 1.90 -16.07
N ARG A 116 1.63 0.84 -15.29
CA ARG A 116 0.44 -0.02 -15.42
C ARG A 116 -0.86 0.74 -15.17
N PHE A 117 -0.91 1.60 -14.15
CA PHE A 117 -2.07 2.44 -13.89
C PHE A 117 -2.37 3.38 -15.06
N HIS A 118 -1.33 4.03 -15.59
CA HIS A 118 -1.46 4.93 -16.73
C HIS A 118 -2.06 4.23 -17.95
N ILE A 119 -1.54 3.04 -18.30
CA ILE A 119 -2.03 2.23 -19.42
C ILE A 119 -3.48 1.78 -19.17
N TYR A 120 -3.77 1.20 -17.99
CA TYR A 120 -5.07 0.63 -17.69
C TYR A 120 -6.21 1.65 -17.67
N PHE A 121 -5.94 2.85 -17.15
CA PHE A 121 -6.94 3.92 -17.07
C PHE A 121 -6.97 4.82 -18.31
N GLY A 122 -6.04 4.62 -19.27
CA GLY A 122 -5.92 5.48 -20.43
C GLY A 122 -5.76 6.95 -20.06
N TRP A 123 -5.01 7.24 -18.99
CA TRP A 123 -4.79 8.62 -18.54
C TRP A 123 -4.05 9.39 -19.65
N SER A 124 -4.79 10.11 -20.50
CA SER A 124 -4.24 10.81 -21.65
C SER A 124 -3.29 11.91 -21.19
N GLN A 125 -2.09 11.95 -21.76
CA GLN A 125 -1.12 12.99 -21.46
C GLN A 125 -1.47 14.25 -22.27
N LYS A 126 -1.64 15.37 -21.57
CA LYS A 126 -1.72 16.70 -22.21
C LYS A 126 -0.33 17.20 -22.65
N GLN A 127 0.72 16.62 -22.08
CA GLN A 127 2.12 16.95 -22.33
C GLN A 127 2.81 15.84 -23.13
N PRO A 128 3.93 16.12 -23.81
CA PRO A 128 4.74 15.09 -24.47
C PRO A 128 5.14 13.94 -23.53
N ALA A 129 5.25 12.73 -24.08
CA ALA A 129 5.59 11.51 -23.34
C ALA A 129 6.86 11.63 -22.50
N GLU A 130 7.89 12.27 -23.06
CA GLU A 130 9.18 12.48 -22.41
C GLU A 130 9.08 13.38 -21.18
N GLN A 131 8.33 14.49 -21.27
CA GLN A 131 8.17 15.43 -20.15
C GLN A 131 7.35 14.80 -19.03
N THR A 132 6.28 14.06 -19.36
CA THR A 132 5.48 13.34 -18.37
C THR A 132 6.29 12.24 -17.68
N SER A 133 7.11 11.49 -18.44
CA SER A 133 7.99 10.47 -17.88
C SER A 133 9.05 11.08 -16.97
N ALA A 134 9.68 12.18 -17.39
CA ALA A 134 10.71 12.86 -16.59
C ALA A 134 10.13 13.44 -15.29
N CYS A 135 8.96 14.07 -15.34
CA CYS A 135 8.28 14.57 -14.14
C CYS A 135 7.92 13.43 -13.18
N ARG A 136 7.35 12.34 -13.69
CA ARG A 136 7.01 11.16 -12.87
C ARG A 136 8.26 10.59 -12.21
N SER A 137 9.32 10.41 -12.98
CA SER A 137 10.58 9.87 -12.47
C SER A 137 11.26 10.78 -11.46
N ALA A 138 11.21 12.10 -11.65
CA ALA A 138 11.70 13.05 -10.66
C ALA A 138 10.94 12.95 -9.33
N VAL A 139 9.60 12.82 -9.34
CA VAL A 139 8.81 12.65 -8.11
C VAL A 139 9.10 11.31 -7.43
N ILE A 140 9.23 10.23 -8.20
CA ILE A 140 9.53 8.90 -7.66
C ILE A 140 10.94 8.86 -7.07
N GLN A 141 11.93 9.41 -7.77
CA GLN A 141 13.33 9.46 -7.32
C GLN A 141 13.53 10.38 -6.12
N ALA A 142 12.80 11.49 -6.05
CA ALA A 142 12.81 12.35 -4.87
C ALA A 142 12.36 11.57 -3.61
N GLY A 143 11.46 10.61 -3.79
CA GLY A 143 11.00 9.71 -2.74
C GLY A 143 10.38 10.46 -1.55
N ASP A 144 10.29 9.77 -0.42
CA ASP A 144 10.03 10.44 0.86
C ASP A 144 11.35 10.56 1.61
N PRO A 145 11.91 11.78 1.79
CA PRO A 145 13.20 11.96 2.47
C PRO A 145 13.18 11.46 3.92
N ARG A 146 12.01 11.28 4.53
CA ARG A 146 11.85 10.69 5.88
C ARG A 146 12.14 9.19 5.90
N LEU A 147 12.23 8.53 4.74
CA LEU A 147 12.46 7.10 4.60
C LEU A 147 13.91 6.71 4.33
N ASN A 148 14.80 7.67 4.05
CA ASN A 148 16.12 7.39 3.50
C ASN A 148 17.11 6.68 4.44
N ASN A 149 16.78 6.40 5.70
CA ASN A 149 17.80 6.04 6.70
C ASN A 149 17.47 4.93 7.70
N GLN A 150 16.36 4.20 7.61
CA GLN A 150 16.05 3.17 8.63
C GLN A 150 15.54 1.87 8.04
N GLU A 151 16.45 1.14 7.39
CA GLU A 151 16.26 -0.28 7.18
C GLU A 151 16.45 -1.01 8.51
N VAL A 152 15.34 -1.46 9.09
CA VAL A 152 15.39 -2.45 10.16
C VAL A 152 15.62 -3.80 9.50
N SER A 153 16.75 -4.44 9.77
CA SER A 153 17.08 -5.72 9.15
C SER A 153 16.04 -6.79 9.48
N PRO A 154 15.57 -7.55 8.46
CA PRO A 154 14.77 -8.75 8.68
C PRO A 154 15.43 -9.67 9.72
N GLY A 155 14.64 -10.15 10.68
CA GLY A 155 15.12 -11.01 11.77
C GLY A 155 15.62 -10.27 13.02
N SER A 156 15.75 -8.94 13.00
CA SER A 156 15.94 -8.18 14.24
C SER A 156 14.70 -8.27 15.14
N THR A 157 14.90 -8.02 16.44
CA THR A 157 13.85 -7.96 17.47
C THR A 157 12.75 -6.94 17.13
N ALA A 158 13.14 -5.75 16.66
CA ALA A 158 12.20 -4.72 16.22
C ALA A 158 11.39 -5.17 14.99
N TRP A 159 12.05 -5.76 13.99
CA TRP A 159 11.38 -6.26 12.79
C TRP A 159 10.38 -7.36 13.13
N ALA A 160 10.79 -8.33 13.95
CA ALA A 160 9.93 -9.43 14.37
C ALA A 160 8.71 -8.95 15.16
N ALA A 161 8.87 -7.95 16.03
CA ALA A 161 7.76 -7.35 16.76
C ALA A 161 6.76 -6.64 15.82
N LEU A 162 7.25 -5.86 14.86
CA LEU A 162 6.42 -5.19 13.85
C LEU A 162 5.71 -6.17 12.92
N ALA A 163 6.41 -7.24 12.52
CA ALA A 163 5.87 -8.32 11.72
C ALA A 163 4.74 -9.06 12.46
N ALA A 164 4.94 -9.36 13.74
CA ALA A 164 3.94 -10.06 14.56
C ALA A 164 2.63 -9.27 14.67
N VAL A 165 2.70 -7.95 14.88
CA VAL A 165 1.48 -7.12 14.97
C VAL A 165 0.80 -6.88 13.62
N ASN A 166 1.49 -7.15 12.50
CA ASN A 166 1.02 -6.99 11.13
C ASN A 166 0.95 -8.33 10.34
N GLN A 167 0.78 -9.46 11.01
CA GLN A 167 0.78 -10.80 10.39
C GLN A 167 -0.21 -10.96 9.23
N PHE A 168 -1.41 -10.38 9.34
CA PHE A 168 -2.44 -10.46 8.30
C PHE A 168 -2.11 -9.55 7.12
N ASP A 169 -1.57 -8.35 7.39
CA ASP A 169 -1.08 -7.47 6.33
C ASP A 169 0.11 -8.10 5.59
N LEU A 170 0.96 -8.88 6.27
CA LEU A 170 2.05 -9.63 5.63
C LEU A 170 1.51 -10.70 4.68
N GLU A 171 0.54 -11.49 5.14
CA GLU A 171 -0.13 -12.48 4.29
C GLU A 171 -0.83 -11.81 3.10
N LEU A 172 -1.50 -10.67 3.33
CA LEU A 172 -2.16 -9.89 2.29
C LEU A 172 -1.16 -9.32 1.29
N TYR A 173 0.00 -8.83 1.74
CA TYR A 173 1.05 -8.28 0.89
C TYR A 173 1.65 -9.34 -0.04
N GLU A 174 1.93 -10.54 0.48
CA GLU A 174 2.38 -11.65 -0.36
C GLU A 174 1.33 -12.06 -1.38
N TYR A 175 0.05 -12.05 -0.99
CA TYR A 175 -1.03 -12.26 -1.95
C TYR A 175 -1.12 -11.14 -3.00
N ALA A 176 -0.94 -9.87 -2.60
CA ALA A 176 -0.91 -8.74 -3.51
C ALA A 176 0.22 -8.88 -4.56
N LYS A 177 1.40 -9.40 -4.18
CA LYS A 177 2.49 -9.71 -5.12
C LYS A 177 2.09 -10.76 -6.15
N VAL A 178 1.35 -11.79 -5.75
CA VAL A 178 0.79 -12.80 -6.66
C VAL A 178 -0.21 -12.14 -7.63
N ILE A 179 -1.15 -11.35 -7.13
CA ILE A 179 -2.14 -10.64 -7.97
C ILE A 179 -1.45 -9.66 -8.92
N TYR A 180 -0.44 -8.92 -8.46
CA TYR A 180 0.36 -8.03 -9.29
C TYR A 180 1.00 -8.77 -10.47
N LYS A 181 1.56 -9.96 -10.23
CA LYS A 181 2.13 -10.79 -11.31
C LYS A 181 1.04 -11.24 -12.29
N LEU A 182 -0.05 -11.82 -11.79
CA LEU A 182 -1.16 -12.31 -12.62
C LEU A 182 -1.78 -11.19 -13.47
N GLN A 183 -2.00 -10.01 -12.90
CA GLN A 183 -2.49 -8.84 -13.65
C GLN A 183 -1.48 -8.42 -14.72
N GLY A 184 -0.17 -8.49 -14.43
CA GLY A 184 0.89 -8.27 -15.41
C GLY A 184 0.76 -9.16 -16.64
N GLU A 185 0.46 -10.43 -16.44
CA GLU A 185 0.30 -11.42 -17.52
C GLU A 185 -1.03 -11.24 -18.25
N GLN A 186 -2.14 -11.15 -17.52
CA GLN A 186 -3.50 -11.21 -18.07
C GLN A 186 -3.99 -9.88 -18.64
N ILE A 187 -3.59 -8.75 -18.05
CA ILE A 187 -4.04 -7.41 -18.47
C ILE A 187 -3.01 -6.76 -19.39
N PHE A 188 -1.71 -6.99 -19.14
CA PHE A 188 -0.63 -6.27 -19.80
C PHE A 188 0.28 -7.15 -20.68
N GLY A 189 0.03 -8.47 -20.78
CA GLY A 189 0.76 -9.36 -21.70
C GLY A 189 2.25 -9.57 -21.35
N LEU A 190 2.67 -9.32 -20.11
CA LEU A 190 4.08 -9.33 -19.70
C LEU A 190 4.68 -10.75 -19.53
N GLY A 191 3.94 -11.81 -19.85
CA GLY A 191 4.36 -13.22 -19.70
C GLY A 191 4.84 -13.91 -20.98
N GLY A 192 4.87 -13.22 -22.12
CA GLY A 192 5.08 -13.82 -23.45
C GLY A 192 6.51 -13.80 -24.02
N ALA A 193 7.53 -13.40 -23.26
CA ALA A 193 8.89 -13.26 -23.78
C ALA A 193 9.91 -14.12 -23.03
N GLN A 194 9.71 -15.45 -23.00
CA GLN A 194 10.77 -16.44 -22.83
C GLN A 194 10.42 -17.75 -23.55
N SER A 195 10.65 -17.77 -24.86
CA SER A 195 10.87 -19.01 -25.62
C SER A 195 11.56 -18.64 -26.94
N ASN A 196 12.90 -18.68 -26.93
CA ASN A 196 13.77 -19.02 -28.05
C ASN A 196 15.05 -19.61 -27.46
#